data_AF-A0A3A1WT18-F1
#
_entry.id   AF-A0A3A1WT18-F1
#
_cell.length_a   1.000
_cell.length_b   1.000
_cell.length_c   1.000
_cell.angle_alpha   90.00
_cell.angle_beta   90.00
_cell.angle_gamma   90.00
#
_symmetry.space_group_name_H-M   'P 1'
#
loop_
_entity.id
_entity.type
_entity.pdbx_description
1 polymer ?
#
loop_
_entity_poly.entity_id
_entity_poly.type
_entity_poly.pdbx_seq_one_letter_code
_entity_poly.pdbx_strand_id
1 'polypeptide(L)'
;MQDFVQLFSEYNIPGAFLVNIEITLWSVLFSTIIGVILVTMRICPVASLRMVATAYVELFKNMPLTIIMVFTVLGVYAQLKLGFSSIFEVNFFWLAIAGLSLYTAAFVCESLRSGLNTVPVGQAEACRALGLNFFQSATQVILPQTFCGSVAPLGNTFIALLKNSTVAAAASVATETSTMMSEMIEKHADLIVPIFLIFALGYIILIIPIGILTTYLSNKLAVRR
;
A
#
# COMPACT_ATOMS: atom_id res chain seq x y z
N MET A 1 27.78 24.79 -0.51
CA MET A 1 26.47 25.25 0.03
C MET A 1 25.65 25.95 -1.05
N GLN A 2 26.28 26.75 -1.94
CA GLN A 2 25.62 27.28 -3.14
C GLN A 2 25.15 26.16 -4.09
N ASP A 3 25.96 25.12 -4.30
CA ASP A 3 25.60 23.96 -5.15
C ASP A 3 24.39 23.19 -4.61
N PHE A 4 24.23 23.14 -3.29
CA PHE A 4 23.07 22.51 -2.64
C PHE A 4 21.77 23.29 -2.87
N VAL A 5 21.82 24.63 -2.81
CA VAL A 5 20.65 25.49 -3.09
C VAL A 5 20.31 25.45 -4.58
N GLN A 6 21.32 25.30 -5.44
CA GLN A 6 21.13 25.17 -6.88
C GLN A 6 20.33 23.92 -7.25
N LEU A 7 20.49 22.80 -6.54
CA LEU A 7 19.69 21.58 -6.74
C LEU A 7 18.18 21.83 -6.59
N PHE A 8 17.76 22.66 -5.62
CA PHE A 8 16.34 23.00 -5.44
C PHE A 8 15.80 23.96 -6.50
N SER A 9 16.69 24.67 -7.20
CA SER A 9 16.30 25.53 -8.33
C SER A 9 16.26 24.79 -9.66
N GLU A 10 17.05 23.73 -9.81
CA GLU A 10 17.15 22.93 -11.04
C GLU A 10 16.14 21.78 -11.07
N TYR A 11 15.86 21.16 -9.92
CA TYR A 11 14.99 20.00 -9.81
C TYR A 11 13.73 20.29 -9.00
N ASN A 12 12.59 19.82 -9.49
CA ASN A 12 11.31 19.91 -8.78
C ASN A 12 11.16 18.80 -7.73
N ILE A 13 11.99 18.85 -6.69
CA ILE A 13 11.99 17.87 -5.59
C ILE A 13 10.62 17.79 -4.90
N PRO A 14 9.93 18.91 -4.57
CA PRO A 14 8.59 18.84 -3.99
C PRO A 14 7.57 18.17 -4.92
N GLY A 15 7.65 18.43 -6.23
CA GLY A 15 6.82 17.79 -7.24
C GLY A 15 6.98 16.27 -7.27
N ALA A 16 8.21 15.76 -7.15
CA ALA A 16 8.46 14.33 -7.10
C ALA A 16 7.80 13.66 -5.87
N PHE A 17 7.89 14.30 -4.70
CA PHE A 17 7.19 13.83 -3.51
C PHE A 17 5.67 13.86 -3.66
N LEU A 18 5.11 14.88 -4.32
CA LEU A 18 3.68 14.94 -4.61
C LEU A 18 3.23 13.76 -5.49
N VAL A 19 3.99 13.41 -6.53
CA VAL A 19 3.70 12.24 -7.38
C VAL A 19 3.67 10.95 -6.55
N ASN A 20 4.66 10.73 -5.67
CA ASN A 20 4.65 9.55 -4.79
C ASN A 20 3.46 9.54 -3.82
N ILE A 21 3.06 10.71 -3.30
CA ILE A 21 1.86 10.84 -2.45
C ILE A 21 0.61 10.47 -3.27
N GLU A 22 0.45 10.98 -4.48
CA GLU A 22 -0.69 10.65 -5.35
C GLU A 22 -0.76 9.17 -5.70
N ILE A 23 0.36 8.58 -6.13
CA ILE A 23 0.46 7.13 -6.39
C ILE A 23 0.06 6.34 -5.14
N THR A 24 0.56 6.74 -3.97
CA THR A 24 0.25 6.08 -2.70
C THR A 24 -1.23 6.20 -2.37
N LEU A 25 -1.85 7.37 -2.49
CA LEU A 25 -3.26 7.59 -2.17
C LEU A 25 -4.18 6.74 -3.06
N TRP A 26 -3.96 6.74 -4.37
CA TRP A 26 -4.72 5.89 -5.29
C TRP A 26 -4.48 4.41 -5.02
N SER A 27 -3.24 4.02 -4.74
CA SER A 27 -2.91 2.63 -4.43
C SER A 27 -3.54 2.18 -3.11
N VAL A 28 -3.59 3.03 -2.08
CA VAL A 28 -4.31 2.77 -0.82
C VAL A 28 -5.78 2.51 -1.11
N LEU A 29 -6.42 3.38 -1.91
CA LEU A 29 -7.84 3.25 -2.25
C LEU A 29 -8.15 1.90 -2.91
N PHE A 30 -7.47 1.57 -4.02
CA PHE A 30 -7.74 0.34 -4.76
C PHE A 30 -7.29 -0.91 -4.01
N SER A 31 -6.12 -0.88 -3.36
CA SER A 31 -5.66 -2.03 -2.56
C SER A 31 -6.57 -2.30 -1.36
N THR A 32 -7.18 -1.27 -0.77
CA THR A 32 -8.17 -1.44 0.31
C THR A 32 -9.44 -2.11 -0.22
N ILE A 33 -9.97 -1.64 -1.36
CA ILE A 33 -11.15 -2.24 -1.98
C ILE A 33 -10.91 -3.72 -2.30
N ILE A 34 -9.81 -4.03 -2.98
CA ILE A 34 -9.46 -5.41 -3.37
C ILE A 34 -9.17 -6.25 -2.11
N GLY A 35 -8.43 -5.70 -1.14
CA GLY A 35 -8.12 -6.38 0.11
C GLY A 35 -9.35 -6.75 0.94
N VAL A 36 -10.37 -5.88 0.99
CA VAL A 36 -11.66 -6.15 1.64
C VAL A 36 -12.43 -7.27 0.92
N ILE A 37 -12.41 -7.28 -0.42
CA ILE A 37 -13.01 -8.36 -1.21
C ILE A 37 -12.30 -9.69 -0.90
N LEU A 38 -10.97 -9.71 -0.93
CA LEU A 38 -10.16 -10.90 -0.68
C LEU A 38 -10.35 -11.46 0.72
N VAL A 39 -10.37 -10.61 1.76
CA VAL A 39 -10.58 -11.09 3.13
C VAL A 39 -11.98 -11.68 3.30
N THR A 40 -12.99 -11.07 2.69
CA THR A 40 -14.36 -11.58 2.69
C THR A 40 -14.44 -12.96 2.03
N MET A 41 -13.77 -13.13 0.88
CA MET A 41 -13.66 -14.43 0.21
C MET A 41 -12.96 -15.49 1.07
N ARG A 42 -11.94 -15.10 1.86
CA ARG A 42 -11.21 -16.04 2.73
C ARG A 42 -12.02 -16.51 3.94
N ILE A 43 -12.91 -15.66 4.46
CA ILE A 43 -13.78 -16.00 5.61
C ILE A 43 -15.03 -16.77 5.15
N CYS A 44 -15.38 -16.68 3.86
CA CYS A 44 -16.55 -17.34 3.29
C CYS A 44 -16.52 -18.87 3.51
N PRO A 45 -17.69 -19.51 3.79
CA PRO A 45 -17.78 -20.96 3.92
C PRO A 45 -17.48 -21.71 2.61
N VAL A 46 -17.60 -21.06 1.45
CA VAL A 46 -17.37 -21.66 0.13
C VAL A 46 -15.87 -21.90 -0.10
N ALA A 47 -15.49 -23.18 -0.22
CA ALA A 47 -14.09 -23.59 -0.38
C ALA A 47 -13.42 -22.98 -1.62
N SER A 48 -14.13 -22.90 -2.75
CA SER A 48 -13.58 -22.35 -4.00
C SER A 48 -13.19 -20.88 -3.86
N LEU A 49 -14.00 -20.05 -3.20
CA LEU A 49 -13.69 -18.63 -2.98
C LEU A 49 -12.47 -18.47 -2.08
N ARG A 50 -12.38 -19.30 -1.02
CA ARG A 50 -11.25 -19.31 -0.11
C ARG A 50 -9.95 -19.73 -0.81
N MET A 51 -10.02 -20.71 -1.70
CA MET A 51 -8.89 -21.17 -2.49
C MET A 51 -8.39 -20.09 -3.45
N VAL A 52 -9.29 -19.45 -4.21
CA VAL A 52 -8.92 -18.37 -5.14
C VAL A 52 -8.27 -17.20 -4.40
N ALA A 53 -8.86 -16.73 -3.30
CA ALA A 53 -8.29 -15.64 -2.53
C ALA A 53 -6.96 -16.02 -1.86
N THR A 54 -6.80 -17.28 -1.42
CA THR A 54 -5.53 -17.77 -0.86
C THR A 54 -4.45 -17.83 -1.92
N ALA A 55 -4.74 -18.39 -3.10
CA ALA A 55 -3.81 -18.44 -4.22
C ALA A 55 -3.37 -17.04 -4.67
N TYR A 56 -4.30 -16.09 -4.77
CA TYR A 56 -3.97 -14.68 -5.05
C TYR A 56 -3.01 -14.11 -4.00
N VAL A 57 -3.37 -14.21 -2.72
CA VAL A 57 -2.59 -13.61 -1.63
C VAL A 57 -1.19 -14.24 -1.55
N GLU A 58 -1.09 -15.56 -1.68
CA GLU A 58 0.19 -16.26 -1.68
C GLU A 58 1.05 -15.91 -2.89
N LEU A 59 0.45 -15.80 -4.08
CA LEU A 59 1.19 -15.41 -5.28
C LEU A 59 1.81 -14.00 -5.14
N PHE A 60 0.99 -13.01 -4.79
CA PHE A 60 1.45 -11.61 -4.75
C PHE A 60 2.40 -11.33 -3.57
N LYS A 61 2.24 -12.00 -2.43
CA LYS A 61 3.18 -11.85 -1.29
C LYS A 61 4.55 -12.45 -1.56
N ASN A 62 4.62 -13.51 -2.37
CA ASN A 62 5.87 -14.20 -2.67
C ASN A 62 6.56 -13.67 -3.95
N MET A 63 5.92 -12.76 -4.69
CA MET A 63 6.50 -12.13 -5.87
C MET A 63 7.18 -10.80 -5.51
N PRO A 64 8.44 -10.57 -5.93
CA PRO A 64 9.07 -9.26 -5.81
C PRO A 64 8.24 -8.18 -6.51
N LEU A 65 7.98 -7.07 -5.81
CA LEU A 65 7.21 -5.95 -6.35
C LEU A 65 7.82 -5.43 -7.67
N THR A 66 9.15 -5.34 -7.76
CA THR A 66 9.83 -4.91 -8.98
C THR A 66 9.48 -5.76 -10.20
N ILE A 67 9.29 -7.07 -10.04
CA ILE A 67 8.87 -7.96 -11.14
C ILE A 67 7.46 -7.61 -11.61
N ILE A 68 6.56 -7.29 -10.67
CA ILE A 68 5.19 -6.85 -10.98
C ILE A 68 5.23 -5.53 -11.76
N MET A 69 6.03 -4.57 -11.30
CA MET A 69 6.15 -3.27 -11.95
C MET A 69 6.74 -3.37 -13.36
N VAL A 70 7.77 -4.21 -13.55
CA VAL A 70 8.31 -4.46 -14.89
C VAL A 70 7.29 -5.19 -15.77
N PHE A 71 6.49 -6.11 -15.19
CA PHE A 71 5.45 -6.82 -15.91
C PHE A 71 4.31 -5.90 -16.38
N THR A 72 3.95 -4.84 -15.64
CA THR A 72 2.95 -3.87 -16.11
C THR A 72 3.42 -3.10 -17.34
N VAL A 73 4.73 -2.88 -17.48
CA VAL A 73 5.33 -2.23 -18.66
C VAL A 73 5.51 -3.22 -19.81
N LEU A 74 6.23 -4.32 -19.60
CA LEU A 74 6.63 -5.23 -20.68
C LEU A 74 5.51 -6.22 -21.05
N GLY A 75 4.80 -6.75 -20.05
CA GLY A 75 3.72 -7.71 -20.27
C GLY A 75 2.43 -7.00 -20.69
N VAL A 76 1.92 -6.11 -19.83
CA VAL A 76 0.60 -5.50 -20.03
C VAL A 76 0.63 -4.45 -21.15
N TYR A 77 1.55 -3.49 -21.07
CA TYR A 77 1.60 -2.43 -22.08
C TYR A 77 2.25 -2.87 -23.39
N ALA A 78 3.49 -3.38 -23.38
CA ALA A 78 4.21 -3.67 -24.63
C ALA A 78 3.65 -4.89 -25.38
N GLN A 79 3.39 -6.00 -24.67
CA GLN A 79 2.96 -7.24 -25.32
C GLN A 79 1.43 -7.33 -25.50
N LEU A 80 0.66 -7.06 -24.45
CA LEU A 80 -0.80 -7.14 -24.50
C LEU A 80 -1.45 -5.87 -25.09
N LYS A 81 -0.67 -4.78 -25.27
CA LYS A 81 -1.15 -3.50 -25.80
C LYS A 81 -2.32 -2.91 -25.02
N LEU A 82 -2.37 -3.21 -23.72
CA LEU A 82 -3.37 -2.68 -22.80
C LEU A 82 -2.81 -1.42 -22.14
N GLY A 83 -3.57 -0.34 -22.24
CA GLY A 83 -3.24 0.94 -21.61
C GLY A 83 -4.49 1.67 -21.17
N PHE A 84 -4.33 2.59 -20.23
CA PHE A 84 -5.39 3.43 -19.71
C PHE A 84 -5.54 4.74 -20.49
N SER A 85 -4.49 5.17 -21.20
CA SER A 85 -4.47 6.43 -21.95
C SER A 85 -3.51 6.35 -23.14
N SER A 86 -3.73 7.19 -24.15
CA SER A 86 -2.80 7.42 -25.26
C SER A 86 -1.61 8.31 -24.86
N ILE A 87 -1.74 9.05 -23.76
CA ILE A 87 -0.67 9.89 -23.23
C ILE A 87 0.27 9.01 -22.40
N PHE A 88 1.55 8.97 -22.78
CA PHE A 88 2.57 8.12 -22.18
C PHE A 88 2.63 8.26 -20.65
N GLU A 89 2.88 9.47 -20.15
CA GLU A 89 3.04 9.74 -18.71
C GLU A 89 1.82 9.31 -17.88
N VAL A 90 0.61 9.65 -18.37
CA VAL A 90 -0.66 9.30 -17.71
C VAL A 90 -0.84 7.78 -17.68
N ASN A 91 -0.48 7.10 -18.77
CA ASN A 91 -0.62 5.66 -18.86
C ASN A 91 0.28 4.91 -17.86
N PHE A 92 1.57 5.28 -17.78
CA PHE A 92 2.51 4.63 -16.87
C PHE A 92 2.22 4.94 -15.40
N PHE A 93 1.71 6.13 -15.10
CA PHE A 93 1.19 6.48 -13.78
C PHE A 93 0.09 5.51 -13.32
N TRP A 94 -0.92 5.26 -14.17
CA TRP A 94 -2.01 4.34 -13.83
C TRP A 94 -1.58 2.86 -13.84
N LEU A 95 -0.67 2.46 -14.71
CA LEU A 95 -0.08 1.12 -14.67
C LEU A 95 0.72 0.87 -13.39
N ALA A 96 1.44 1.88 -12.90
CA ALA A 96 2.14 1.81 -11.64
C ALA A 96 1.17 1.66 -10.46
N ILE A 97 0.10 2.47 -10.43
CA ILE A 97 -0.98 2.34 -9.45
C ILE A 97 -1.61 0.95 -9.51
N ALA A 98 -1.88 0.41 -10.70
CA ALA A 98 -2.47 -0.92 -10.84
C ALA A 98 -1.56 -2.02 -10.25
N GLY A 99 -0.26 -1.99 -10.57
CA GLY A 99 0.73 -2.94 -10.03
C GLY A 99 0.86 -2.85 -8.51
N LEU A 100 1.02 -1.64 -7.98
CA LEU A 100 1.10 -1.38 -6.54
C LEU A 100 -0.18 -1.79 -5.81
N SER A 101 -1.35 -1.52 -6.40
CA SER A 101 -2.64 -1.87 -5.81
C SER A 101 -2.83 -3.37 -5.70
N LEU A 102 -2.51 -4.12 -6.76
CA LEU A 102 -2.62 -5.59 -6.77
C LEU A 102 -1.66 -6.22 -5.75
N TYR A 103 -0.40 -5.77 -5.73
CA TYR A 103 0.57 -6.23 -4.74
C TYR A 103 0.10 -5.94 -3.32
N THR A 104 -0.27 -4.68 -3.04
CA THR A 104 -0.60 -4.23 -1.70
C THR A 104 -1.91 -4.82 -1.20
N ALA A 105 -2.86 -5.13 -2.08
CA ALA A 105 -4.12 -5.76 -1.72
C ALA A 105 -3.92 -7.10 -0.98
N ALA A 106 -2.88 -7.86 -1.33
CA ALA A 106 -2.54 -9.09 -0.64
C ALA A 106 -2.10 -8.84 0.81
N PHE A 107 -1.32 -7.78 1.06
CA PHE A 107 -0.91 -7.37 2.41
C PHE A 107 -2.05 -6.75 3.20
N VAL A 108 -2.94 -5.98 2.56
CA VAL A 108 -4.17 -5.48 3.18
C VAL A 108 -5.06 -6.65 3.62
N CYS A 109 -5.23 -7.66 2.78
CA CYS A 109 -6.00 -8.86 3.11
C CYS A 109 -5.45 -9.55 4.37
N GLU A 110 -4.12 -9.70 4.49
CA GLU A 110 -3.50 -10.27 5.68
C GLU A 110 -3.62 -9.38 6.92
N SER A 111 -3.49 -8.07 6.76
CA SER A 111 -3.65 -7.10 7.86
C SER A 111 -5.07 -7.13 8.42
N LEU A 112 -6.09 -7.17 7.56
CA LEU A 112 -7.49 -7.34 7.97
C LEU A 112 -7.73 -8.70 8.62
N ARG A 113 -7.17 -9.78 8.05
CA ARG A 113 -7.28 -11.12 8.63
C ARG A 113 -6.60 -11.21 10.01
N SER A 114 -5.47 -10.54 10.19
CA SER A 114 -4.80 -10.43 11.48
C SER A 114 -5.71 -9.76 12.51
N GLY A 115 -6.42 -8.70 12.12
CA GLY A 115 -7.42 -8.06 12.97
C GLY A 115 -8.57 -8.99 13.34
N LEU A 116 -9.09 -9.79 12.39
CA LEU A 116 -10.11 -10.80 12.70
C LEU A 116 -9.63 -11.81 13.73
N ASN A 117 -8.39 -12.29 13.59
CA ASN A 117 -7.80 -13.26 14.50
C ASN A 117 -7.56 -12.69 15.91
N THR A 118 -7.71 -11.39 16.13
CA THR A 118 -7.63 -10.80 17.48
C THR A 118 -8.88 -11.03 18.32
N VAL A 119 -10.01 -11.40 17.70
CA VAL A 119 -11.29 -11.62 18.38
C VAL A 119 -11.38 -13.09 18.83
N PRO A 120 -11.52 -13.38 20.14
CA PRO A 120 -11.66 -14.75 20.62
C PRO A 120 -12.94 -15.42 20.10
N VAL A 121 -12.85 -16.70 19.73
CA VAL A 121 -14.01 -17.48 19.24
C VAL A 121 -15.17 -17.50 20.26
N GLY A 122 -14.85 -17.45 21.57
CA GLY A 122 -15.85 -17.37 22.65
C GLY A 122 -16.78 -16.16 22.56
N GLN A 123 -16.39 -15.05 21.91
CA GLN A 123 -17.29 -13.92 21.66
C GLN A 123 -18.46 -14.31 20.76
N ALA A 124 -18.19 -15.10 19.72
CA ALA A 124 -19.23 -15.60 18.82
C ALA A 124 -20.16 -16.60 19.54
N GLU A 125 -19.62 -17.42 20.43
CA GLU A 125 -20.38 -18.35 21.27
C GLU A 125 -21.26 -17.62 22.29
N ALA A 126 -20.73 -16.59 22.95
CA ALA A 126 -21.49 -15.75 23.89
C ALA A 126 -22.64 -15.01 23.19
N CYS A 127 -22.40 -14.45 21.99
CA CYS A 127 -23.46 -13.84 21.18
C CYS A 127 -24.58 -14.83 20.88
N ARG A 128 -24.23 -16.08 20.56
CA ARG A 128 -25.20 -17.14 20.28
C ARG A 128 -25.96 -17.58 21.53
N ALA A 129 -25.31 -17.61 22.70
CA ALA A 129 -25.96 -17.88 23.99
C ALA A 129 -26.97 -16.78 24.39
N LEU A 130 -26.70 -15.53 23.99
CA LEU A 130 -27.61 -14.40 24.16
C LEU A 130 -28.72 -14.33 23.09
N GLY A 131 -28.77 -15.28 22.15
CA GLY A 131 -29.80 -15.34 21.10
C GLY A 131 -29.59 -14.37 19.93
N LEU A 132 -28.40 -13.76 19.80
CA LEU A 132 -28.09 -12.92 18.64
C LEU A 132 -27.98 -13.76 17.37
N ASN A 133 -28.57 -13.28 16.28
CA ASN A 133 -28.40 -13.90 14.97
C ASN A 133 -26.99 -13.60 14.40
N PHE A 134 -26.61 -14.29 13.31
CA PHE A 134 -25.28 -14.15 12.72
C PHE A 134 -24.95 -12.72 12.32
N PHE A 135 -25.90 -11.99 11.71
CA PHE A 135 -25.67 -10.61 11.28
C PHE A 135 -25.50 -9.67 12.48
N GLN A 136 -26.31 -9.82 13.53
CA GLN A 136 -26.18 -9.08 14.78
C GLN A 136 -24.82 -9.33 15.43
N SER A 137 -24.44 -10.61 15.61
CA SER A 137 -23.14 -11.00 16.16
C SER A 137 -21.97 -10.43 15.35
N ALA A 138 -22.02 -10.58 14.02
CA ALA A 138 -21.00 -10.07 13.12
C ALA A 138 -20.88 -8.54 13.18
N THR A 139 -21.99 -7.81 13.09
CA THR A 139 -21.98 -6.34 12.97
C THR A 139 -21.85 -5.58 14.28
N GLN A 140 -22.44 -6.08 15.35
CA GLN A 140 -22.49 -5.38 16.64
C GLN A 140 -21.31 -5.71 17.53
N VAL A 141 -20.70 -6.89 17.37
CA VAL A 141 -19.66 -7.39 18.28
C VAL A 141 -18.35 -7.66 17.55
N ILE A 142 -18.37 -8.52 16.52
CA ILE A 142 -17.14 -9.03 15.91
C ILE A 142 -16.45 -7.99 15.00
N LEU A 143 -17.20 -7.35 14.09
CA LEU A 143 -16.65 -6.39 13.13
C LEU A 143 -16.05 -5.15 13.80
N PRO A 144 -16.68 -4.52 14.80
CA PRO A 144 -16.08 -3.39 15.51
C PRO A 144 -14.73 -3.76 16.16
N GLN A 145 -14.66 -4.91 16.84
CA GLN A 145 -13.42 -5.38 17.47
C GLN A 145 -12.33 -5.72 16.44
N THR A 146 -12.74 -6.38 15.35
CA THR A 146 -11.88 -6.72 14.22
C THR A 146 -11.26 -5.48 13.57
N PHE A 147 -12.08 -4.44 13.37
CA PHE A 147 -11.63 -3.18 12.79
C PHE A 147 -10.56 -2.55 13.68
N CYS A 148 -10.80 -2.44 14.99
CA CYS A 148 -9.83 -1.93 15.95
C CYS A 148 -8.51 -2.74 15.91
N GLY A 149 -8.60 -4.07 15.85
CA GLY A 149 -7.43 -4.96 15.74
C GLY A 149 -6.67 -4.84 14.42
N SER A 150 -7.31 -4.33 13.36
CA SER A 150 -6.70 -4.18 12.02
C SER A 150 -5.96 -2.86 11.84
N VAL A 151 -6.21 -1.84 12.68
CA VAL A 151 -5.66 -0.48 12.49
C VAL A 151 -4.14 -0.47 12.44
N ALA A 152 -3.47 -1.09 13.42
CA ALA A 152 -2.01 -1.12 13.46
C ALA A 152 -1.38 -1.92 12.29
N PRO A 153 -1.83 -3.16 11.97
CA PRO A 153 -1.38 -3.87 10.78
C PRO A 153 -1.59 -3.11 9.46
N LEU A 154 -2.76 -2.45 9.30
CA LEU A 154 -3.05 -1.65 8.11
C LEU A 154 -2.12 -0.45 7.98
N GLY A 155 -1.87 0.29 9.07
CA GLY A 155 -0.94 1.42 9.02
C GLY A 155 0.47 0.99 8.67
N ASN A 156 0.94 -0.16 9.18
CA ASN A 156 2.23 -0.74 8.74
C ASN A 156 2.23 -1.08 7.24
N THR A 157 1.11 -1.60 6.72
CA THR A 157 0.95 -1.89 5.29
C THR A 157 0.99 -0.61 4.45
N PHE A 158 0.35 0.47 4.90
CA PHE A 158 0.34 1.75 4.20
C PHE A 158 1.69 2.49 4.28
N ILE A 159 2.41 2.39 5.39
CA ILE A 159 3.80 2.86 5.50
C ILE A 159 4.70 2.09 4.52
N ALA A 160 4.52 0.76 4.42
CA ALA A 160 5.25 -0.05 3.46
C ALA A 160 4.90 0.34 2.01
N LEU A 161 3.62 0.58 1.71
CA LEU A 161 3.18 1.07 0.40
C LEU A 161 3.83 2.41 0.04
N LEU A 162 3.85 3.37 0.97
CA LEU A 162 4.50 4.66 0.73
C LEU A 162 5.99 4.49 0.39
N LYS A 163 6.72 3.61 1.09
CA LYS A 163 8.12 3.29 0.75
C LYS A 163 8.23 2.61 -0.61
N ASN A 164 7.34 1.66 -0.88
CA ASN A 164 7.30 0.87 -2.12
C ASN A 164 6.86 1.69 -3.33
N SER A 165 6.25 2.87 -3.15
CA SER A 165 5.92 3.78 -4.25
C SER A 165 7.16 4.24 -5.03
N THR A 166 8.36 4.18 -4.44
CA THR A 166 9.64 4.41 -5.14
C THR A 166 9.90 3.40 -6.25
N VAL A 167 9.37 2.18 -6.12
CA VAL A 167 9.50 1.11 -7.12
C VAL A 167 8.68 1.42 -8.38
N ALA A 168 7.85 2.47 -8.38
CA ALA A 168 7.20 2.99 -9.58
C ALA A 168 8.18 3.40 -10.69
N ALA A 169 9.45 3.69 -10.35
CA ALA A 169 10.54 3.87 -11.31
C ALA A 169 10.67 2.69 -12.28
N ALA A 170 10.52 1.46 -11.77
CA ALA A 170 10.58 0.24 -12.58
C ALA A 170 9.35 0.09 -13.52
N ALA A 171 8.29 0.87 -13.31
CA ALA A 171 7.14 0.97 -14.19
C ALA A 171 7.19 2.20 -15.11
N SER A 172 8.38 2.78 -15.33
CA SER A 172 8.60 3.92 -16.23
C SER A 172 7.81 5.19 -15.86
N VAL A 173 7.48 5.35 -14.58
CA VAL A 173 7.15 6.67 -14.06
C VAL A 173 8.47 7.45 -14.02
N ALA A 174 8.49 8.66 -14.57
CA ALA A 174 9.72 9.43 -14.75
C ALA A 174 9.89 10.54 -13.72
N THR A 175 8.82 10.92 -13.02
CA THR A 175 8.75 12.12 -12.19
C THR A 175 8.71 11.82 -10.69
N GLU A 176 8.66 10.55 -10.30
CA GLU A 176 8.67 10.13 -8.91
C GLU A 176 10.07 10.23 -8.30
N THR A 177 10.12 10.22 -6.98
CA THR A 177 11.32 10.47 -6.17
C THR A 177 12.52 9.61 -6.50
N SER A 178 12.35 8.32 -6.83
CA SER A 178 13.48 7.44 -7.11
C SER A 178 14.13 7.74 -8.45
N THR A 179 13.35 8.00 -9.50
CA THR A 179 13.90 8.41 -10.80
C THR A 179 14.54 9.79 -10.69
N MET A 180 13.89 10.74 -10.01
CA MET A 180 14.48 12.07 -9.74
C MET A 180 15.81 11.97 -8.99
N MET A 181 15.88 11.15 -7.93
CA MET A 181 17.10 10.95 -7.16
C MET A 181 18.23 10.38 -8.04
N SER A 182 17.94 9.36 -8.85
CA SER A 182 18.91 8.78 -9.77
C SER A 182 19.43 9.82 -10.78
N GLU A 183 18.53 10.61 -11.39
CA GLU A 183 18.91 11.66 -12.34
C GLU A 183 19.81 12.73 -11.70
N MET A 184 19.50 13.14 -10.46
CA MET A 184 20.33 14.09 -9.72
C MET A 184 21.73 13.52 -9.44
N ILE A 185 21.83 12.24 -9.05
CA ILE A 185 23.12 11.59 -8.76
C ILE A 185 23.95 11.42 -10.04
N GLU A 186 23.31 11.09 -11.16
CA GLU A 186 24.00 10.95 -12.45
C GLU A 186 24.58 12.28 -12.94
N LYS A 187 23.87 13.39 -12.74
CA LYS A 187 24.31 14.73 -13.18
C LYS A 187 25.25 15.42 -12.18
N HIS A 188 25.13 15.12 -10.89
CA HIS A 188 25.87 15.77 -9.79
C HIS A 188 26.50 14.72 -8.86
N ALA A 189 27.41 13.90 -9.42
CA ALA A 189 28.01 12.76 -8.71
C ALA A 189 28.82 13.15 -7.46
N ASP A 190 29.33 14.39 -7.41
CA ASP A 190 30.03 14.97 -6.27
C ASP A 190 29.09 15.28 -5.08
N LEU A 191 27.77 15.37 -5.32
CA LEU A 191 26.75 15.70 -4.32
C LEU A 191 25.90 14.48 -3.90
N ILE A 192 26.39 13.26 -4.12
CA ILE A 192 25.63 12.02 -3.85
C ILE A 192 25.09 11.93 -2.41
N VAL A 193 25.89 12.29 -1.41
CA VAL A 193 25.49 12.24 0.00
C VAL A 193 24.42 13.29 0.32
N PRO A 194 24.59 14.58 -0.04
CA PRO A 194 23.52 15.57 0.08
C PRO A 194 22.21 15.17 -0.61
N ILE A 195 22.27 14.65 -1.84
CA ILE A 195 21.09 14.22 -2.59
C ILE A 195 20.37 13.09 -1.84
N PHE A 196 21.10 12.06 -1.42
CA PHE A 196 20.53 10.97 -0.63
C PHE A 196 19.86 11.46 0.65
N LEU A 197 20.49 12.39 1.38
CA LEU A 197 19.93 12.95 2.62
C LEU A 197 18.64 13.73 2.38
N ILE A 198 18.51 14.46 1.26
CA ILE A 198 17.26 15.15 0.90
C ILE A 198 16.11 14.15 0.79
N PHE A 199 16.31 13.07 0.01
CA PHE A 199 15.25 12.07 -0.19
C PHE A 199 14.96 11.26 1.07
N ALA A 200 16.00 10.87 1.82
CA ALA A 200 15.85 10.15 3.08
C ALA A 200 15.06 10.96 4.12
N LEU A 201 15.41 12.23 4.32
CA LEU A 201 14.70 13.12 5.24
C LEU A 201 13.27 13.39 4.76
N GLY A 202 13.05 13.58 3.46
CA GLY A 202 11.71 13.73 2.89
C GLY A 202 10.82 12.53 3.18
N TYR A 203 11.31 11.30 3.00
CA TYR A 203 10.56 10.10 3.36
C TYR A 203 10.30 9.97 4.86
N ILE A 204 11.26 10.35 5.71
CA ILE A 204 11.06 10.38 7.17
C ILE A 204 9.91 11.34 7.54
N ILE A 205 9.90 12.55 6.95
CA ILE A 205 8.86 13.54 7.16
C ILE A 205 7.48 13.02 6.73
N LEU A 206 7.40 12.23 5.66
CA LEU A 206 6.14 11.64 5.21
C LEU A 206 5.69 10.44 6.06
N ILE A 207 6.62 9.60 6.50
CA ILE A 207 6.32 8.34 7.18
C ILE A 207 5.97 8.55 8.67
N ILE A 208 6.71 9.42 9.37
CA ILE A 208 6.52 9.62 10.82
C ILE A 208 5.07 10.02 11.16
N PRO A 209 4.44 11.00 10.48
CA PRO A 209 3.05 11.37 10.76
C PRO A 209 2.07 10.21 10.61
N ILE A 210 2.24 9.36 9.58
CA ILE A 210 1.40 8.18 9.35
C ILE A 210 1.58 7.17 10.49
N GLY A 211 2.83 6.97 10.93
CA GLY A 211 3.15 6.12 12.08
C GLY A 211 2.48 6.61 13.36
N ILE A 212 2.67 7.89 13.71
CA ILE A 212 2.07 8.51 14.91
C ILE A 212 0.55 8.41 14.86
N LEU A 213 -0.06 8.73 13.71
CA LEU A 213 -1.51 8.66 13.53
C LEU A 213 -2.02 7.24 13.72
N THR A 214 -1.35 6.25 13.12
CA THR A 214 -1.73 4.84 13.24
C THR A 214 -1.62 4.36 14.69
N THR A 215 -0.52 4.67 15.39
CA THR A 215 -0.32 4.30 16.79
C THR A 215 -1.35 4.97 17.69
N TYR A 216 -1.62 6.26 17.47
CA TYR A 216 -2.64 6.98 18.22
C TYR A 216 -4.03 6.37 18.03
N LEU A 217 -4.43 6.10 16.77
CA LEU A 217 -5.71 5.45 16.46
C LEU A 217 -5.79 4.04 17.05
N SER A 218 -4.73 3.25 16.95
CA SER A 218 -4.65 1.92 17.53
C SER A 218 -4.85 1.96 19.05
N ASN A 219 -4.21 2.89 19.75
CA ASN A 219 -4.33 3.01 21.21
C ASN A 219 -5.70 3.54 21.64
N LYS A 220 -6.27 4.50 20.89
CA LYS A 220 -7.60 5.05 21.18
C LYS A 220 -8.72 4.05 20.95
N LEU A 221 -8.58 3.21 19.92
CA LEU A 221 -9.58 2.23 19.52
C LEU A 221 -9.38 0.86 20.20
N ALA A 222 -8.28 0.68 20.93
CA ALA A 222 -8.00 -0.55 21.66
C ALA A 222 -9.12 -0.83 22.68
N VAL A 223 -9.88 -1.89 22.43
CA VAL A 223 -10.86 -2.41 23.37
C VAL A 223 -10.07 -3.08 24.50
N ARG A 224 -10.21 -2.57 25.74
CA ARG A 224 -9.65 -3.23 26.93
C ARG A 224 -10.23 -4.64 26.99
N ARG A 225 -9.35 -5.63 26.94
CA ARG A 225 -9.68 -7.06 27.01
C ARG A 225 -10.03 -7.47 28.43
#